data_AF-A0A7V3T020-F1
#
_entry.id   AF-A0A7V3T020-F1
#
_cell.length_a   1.000
_cell.length_b   1.000
_cell.length_c   1.000
_cell.angle_alpha   90.00
_cell.angle_beta   90.00
_cell.angle_gamma   90.00
#
_symmetry.space_group_name_H-M   'P 1'
#
loop_
_entity.id
_entity.type
_entity.pdbx_description
1 polymer ?
#
loop_
_entity_poly.entity_id
_entity_poly.type
_entity_poly.pdbx_seq_one_letter_code
_entity_poly.pdbx_strand_id
1 'polypeptide(L)'
;MRQAELALSIKFPDELRSLLLETDGIKGEYRTDLIWSLGRIKKDNLLFRNHPDFKELYMPFDCLLFFADAGNGNQFAYLILNGEIRRNDVFVWNHENDSRVWVASSMKQFIEWWLNGTINV
;
A
#
# COMPACT_ATOMS: atom_id res chain seq x y z
N MET A 1 -12.62 -4.11 -8.73
CA MET A 1 -11.80 -5.12 -8.02
C MET A 1 -11.07 -6.06 -8.99
N ARG A 2 -11.74 -7.04 -9.60
CA ARG A 2 -11.12 -8.08 -10.45
C ARG A 2 -10.14 -7.57 -11.52
N GLN A 3 -10.48 -6.47 -12.22
CA GLN A 3 -9.58 -5.90 -13.23
C GLN A 3 -8.28 -5.35 -12.65
N ALA A 4 -8.31 -4.80 -11.43
CA ALA A 4 -7.11 -4.30 -10.76
C ALA A 4 -6.24 -5.47 -10.28
N GLU A 5 -6.84 -6.50 -9.68
CA GLU A 5 -6.15 -7.72 -9.26
C GLU A 5 -5.47 -8.43 -10.44
N LEU A 6 -6.16 -8.53 -11.58
CA LEU A 6 -5.58 -9.08 -12.81
C LEU A 6 -4.44 -8.21 -13.34
N ALA A 7 -4.59 -6.89 -13.34
CA ALA A 7 -3.55 -5.98 -13.82
C ALA A 7 -2.29 -6.00 -12.95
N LEU A 8 -2.45 -6.23 -11.64
CA LEU A 8 -1.36 -6.28 -10.67
C LEU A 8 -0.87 -7.72 -10.40
N SER A 9 -1.47 -8.72 -11.05
CA SER A 9 -1.21 -10.15 -10.85
C SER A 9 -1.24 -10.58 -9.38
N ILE A 10 -2.13 -10.00 -8.58
CA ILE A 10 -2.24 -10.26 -7.14
C ILE A 10 -3.69 -10.17 -6.68
N LYS A 11 -4.10 -11.11 -5.82
CA LYS A 11 -5.39 -11.00 -5.12
C LYS A 11 -5.24 -10.05 -3.94
N PHE A 12 -6.22 -9.18 -3.75
CA PHE A 12 -6.20 -8.25 -2.63
C PHE A 12 -6.62 -8.98 -1.35
N PRO A 13 -6.05 -8.64 -0.18
CA PRO A 13 -6.51 -9.17 1.10
C PRO A 13 -7.98 -8.83 1.31
N ASP A 14 -8.72 -9.72 1.98
CA ASP A 14 -10.17 -9.55 2.16
C ASP A 14 -10.54 -8.25 2.89
N GLU A 15 -9.70 -7.81 3.83
CA GLU A 15 -9.86 -6.52 4.54
C GLU A 15 -9.80 -5.33 3.58
N LEU A 16 -8.73 -5.23 2.76
CA LEU A 16 -8.58 -4.17 1.76
C LEU A 16 -9.69 -4.24 0.71
N ARG A 17 -10.04 -5.46 0.26
CA ARG A 17 -11.09 -5.67 -0.73
C ARG A 17 -12.44 -5.18 -0.23
N SER A 18 -12.81 -5.54 1.00
CA SER A 18 -14.10 -5.18 1.59
C SER A 18 -14.22 -3.67 1.75
N LEU A 19 -13.17 -3.03 2.30
CA LEU A 19 -13.10 -1.58 2.44
C LEU A 19 -13.23 -0.87 1.07
N LEU A 20 -12.49 -1.31 0.05
CA LEU A 20 -12.55 -0.68 -1.28
C LEU A 20 -13.91 -0.88 -1.97
N LEU A 21 -14.63 -1.97 -1.69
CA LEU A 21 -15.98 -2.17 -2.20
C LEU A 21 -17.02 -1.27 -1.52
N GLU A 22 -16.78 -0.93 -0.26
CA GLU A 22 -17.67 -0.06 0.52
C GLU A 22 -17.40 1.43 0.25
N THR A 23 -16.14 1.83 0.08
CA THR A 23 -15.75 3.25 0.10
C THR A 23 -15.02 3.75 -1.15
N ASP A 24 -14.44 2.85 -1.96
CA ASP A 24 -13.45 3.19 -2.99
C ASP A 24 -12.32 4.10 -2.49
N GLY A 25 -11.81 3.77 -1.29
CA GLY A 25 -10.78 4.52 -0.59
C GLY A 25 -11.35 5.44 0.48
N ILE A 26 -10.48 5.93 1.36
CA ILE A 26 -10.85 6.82 2.46
C ILE A 26 -10.05 8.10 2.30
N LYS A 27 -10.76 9.22 2.11
CA LYS A 27 -10.12 10.53 2.06
C LYS A 27 -9.74 10.96 3.47
N GLY A 28 -8.48 11.36 3.66
CA GLY A 28 -8.04 12.03 4.88
C GLY A 28 -8.24 13.55 4.77
N GLU A 29 -7.81 14.25 5.81
CA GLU A 29 -7.75 15.71 5.80
C GLU A 29 -6.64 16.20 4.85
N TYR A 30 -6.78 17.42 4.30
CA TYR A 30 -5.75 18.08 3.49
C TYR A 30 -5.22 17.31 2.26
N ARG A 31 -6.07 16.57 1.55
CA ARG A 31 -5.76 15.87 0.28
C ARG A 31 -4.79 14.68 0.39
N THR A 32 -4.47 14.21 1.59
CA THR A 32 -3.83 12.91 1.77
C THR A 32 -4.93 11.87 1.97
N ASP A 33 -5.05 10.93 1.02
CA ASP A 33 -5.98 9.81 1.17
C ASP A 33 -5.45 8.87 2.26
N LEU A 34 -6.25 8.61 3.30
CA LEU A 34 -5.92 7.61 4.33
C LEU A 34 -5.79 6.22 3.72
N ILE A 35 -6.68 5.89 2.78
CA ILE A 35 -6.61 4.69 1.95
C ILE A 35 -6.87 5.13 0.52
N TRP A 36 -6.01 4.72 -0.41
CA TRP A 36 -6.14 5.06 -1.82
C TRP A 36 -7.40 4.44 -2.45
N SER A 37 -7.95 5.11 -3.46
CA SER A 37 -8.97 4.51 -4.30
C SER A 37 -8.42 3.33 -5.09
N LEU A 38 -9.31 2.43 -5.53
CA LEU A 38 -8.92 1.26 -6.32
C LEU A 38 -8.17 1.67 -7.61
N GLY A 39 -8.61 2.76 -8.23
CA GLY A 39 -7.97 3.32 -9.42
C GLY A 39 -6.53 3.78 -9.15
N ARG A 40 -6.31 4.46 -8.03
CA ARG A 40 -4.98 4.91 -7.61
C ARG A 40 -4.07 3.73 -7.24
N ILE A 41 -4.56 2.76 -6.46
CA ILE A 41 -3.81 1.52 -6.14
C ILE A 41 -3.29 0.86 -7.41
N LYS A 42 -4.16 0.66 -8.41
CA LYS A 42 -3.75 0.08 -9.69
C LYS A 42 -2.69 0.93 -10.39
N LYS A 43 -2.95 2.22 -10.57
CA LYS A 43 -2.09 3.13 -11.32
C LYS A 43 -0.70 3.24 -10.69
N ASP A 44 -0.67 3.49 -9.38
CA ASP A 44 0.57 3.81 -8.68
C ASP A 44 1.42 2.55 -8.51
N ASN A 45 0.85 1.38 -8.20
CA ASN A 45 1.63 0.13 -8.18
C ASN A 45 2.24 -0.21 -9.56
N LEU A 46 1.51 0.02 -10.66
CA LEU A 46 2.08 -0.15 -12.00
C LEU A 46 3.20 0.84 -12.27
N LEU A 47 3.07 2.09 -11.82
CA LEU A 47 4.13 3.09 -11.92
C LEU A 47 5.37 2.64 -11.13
N PHE A 48 5.21 2.34 -9.84
CA PHE A 48 6.32 1.91 -8.97
C PHE A 48 7.07 0.70 -9.54
N ARG A 49 6.37 -0.31 -10.06
CA ARG A 49 6.99 -1.53 -10.60
C ARG A 49 7.69 -1.34 -11.95
N ASN A 50 7.28 -0.35 -12.74
CA ASN A 50 7.73 -0.23 -14.13
C ASN A 50 8.57 1.02 -14.42
N HIS A 51 8.59 2.02 -13.53
CA HIS A 51 9.38 3.23 -13.75
C HIS A 51 10.88 2.90 -13.79
N PRO A 52 11.60 3.23 -14.87
CA PRO A 52 13.02 2.89 -15.02
C PRO A 52 13.88 3.43 -13.87
N ASP A 53 13.72 4.70 -13.51
CA ASP A 53 14.53 5.35 -12.47
C ASP A 53 14.40 4.65 -11.10
N PHE A 54 13.23 4.12 -10.77
CA PHE A 54 13.02 3.42 -9.51
C PHE A 54 13.78 2.10 -9.43
N LYS A 55 14.03 1.43 -10.56
CA LYS A 55 14.81 0.19 -10.61
C LYS A 55 16.30 0.42 -10.38
N GLU A 56 16.78 1.64 -10.62
CA GLU A 56 18.17 2.03 -10.37
C GLU A 56 18.40 2.52 -8.93
N LEU A 57 17.33 2.97 -8.26
CA LEU A 57 17.39 3.59 -6.93
C LEU A 57 16.97 2.66 -5.78
N TYR A 58 16.06 1.72 -6.03
CA TYR A 58 15.35 0.98 -4.97
C TYR A 58 15.37 -0.52 -5.22
N MET A 59 15.21 -1.32 -4.16
CA MET A 59 14.89 -2.73 -4.34
C MET A 59 13.53 -2.89 -5.04
N PRO A 60 13.29 -4.04 -5.72
CA PRO A 60 12.07 -4.26 -6.49
C PRO A 60 10.77 -4.04 -5.70
N PHE A 61 9.76 -3.49 -6.37
CA PHE A 61 8.43 -3.23 -5.82
C PHE A 61 7.39 -4.30 -6.17
N ASP A 62 7.75 -5.33 -6.93
CA ASP A 62 6.88 -6.46 -7.25
C ASP A 62 6.58 -7.34 -6.03
N CYS A 63 7.40 -7.26 -4.98
CA CYS A 63 7.16 -7.85 -3.66
C CYS A 63 6.22 -7.01 -2.76
N LEU A 64 5.70 -5.89 -3.25
CA LEU A 64 4.84 -4.97 -2.49
C LEU A 64 3.51 -4.70 -3.22
N LEU A 65 2.43 -4.57 -2.43
CA LEU A 65 1.16 -3.99 -2.86
C LEU A 65 0.89 -2.72 -2.05
N PHE A 66 1.15 -1.55 -2.65
CA PHE A 66 0.91 -0.26 -2.03
C PHE A 66 -0.58 0.08 -1.98
N PHE A 67 -1.04 0.67 -0.87
CA PHE A 67 -2.46 1.01 -0.68
C PHE A 67 -2.73 2.34 0.04
N ALA A 68 -1.71 2.98 0.61
CA ALA A 68 -1.80 4.27 1.29
C ALA A 68 -0.44 4.97 1.30
N ASP A 69 -0.41 6.27 1.63
CA ASP A 69 0.81 7.06 1.78
C ASP A 69 0.78 7.95 3.02
N ALA A 70 1.95 8.36 3.48
CA ALA A 70 2.12 9.25 4.62
C ALA A 70 2.19 10.74 4.24
N GLY A 71 2.01 11.10 2.96
CA GLY A 71 2.14 12.48 2.47
C GLY A 71 3.56 13.04 2.41
N ASN A 72 4.56 12.31 2.92
CA ASN A 72 5.98 12.69 2.93
C ASN A 72 6.84 11.91 1.91
N GLY A 73 6.21 11.11 1.05
CA GLY A 73 6.88 10.21 0.12
C GLY A 73 6.89 8.74 0.57
N ASN A 74 6.70 8.47 1.86
CA ASN A 74 6.60 7.10 2.37
C ASN A 74 5.26 6.45 2.01
N GLN A 75 5.31 5.16 1.71
CA GLN A 75 4.17 4.40 1.18
C GLN A 75 3.89 3.18 2.06
N PHE A 76 2.62 2.89 2.33
CA PHE A 76 2.20 1.70 3.07
C PHE A 76 1.80 0.58 2.12
N ALA A 77 2.22 -0.64 2.46
CA ALA A 77 2.07 -1.79 1.60
C ALA A 77 1.80 -3.10 2.36
N TYR A 78 1.19 -4.05 1.66
CA TYR A 78 1.25 -5.46 2.01
C TYR A 78 2.46 -6.13 1.34
N LEU A 79 3.03 -7.15 2.00
CA LEU A 79 4.06 -7.99 1.41
C LEU A 79 3.44 -9.06 0.49
N ILE A 80 4.02 -9.19 -0.71
CA ILE A 80 3.73 -10.27 -1.65
C ILE A 80 4.87 -11.29 -1.53
N LEU A 81 4.52 -12.51 -1.13
CA LEU A 81 5.44 -13.64 -1.03
C LEU A 81 4.97 -14.75 -1.97
N ASN A 82 5.81 -15.10 -2.94
CA ASN A 82 5.49 -16.08 -3.99
C ASN A 82 4.18 -15.79 -4.73
N GLY A 83 3.93 -14.52 -5.06
CA GLY A 83 2.74 -14.09 -5.79
C GLY A 83 1.45 -14.04 -4.95
N GLU A 84 1.56 -14.13 -3.63
CA GLU A 84 0.42 -14.13 -2.70
C GLU A 84 0.66 -13.20 -1.52
N ILE A 85 -0.39 -12.51 -1.07
CA ILE A 85 -0.38 -11.83 0.23
C ILE A 85 -0.89 -12.83 1.27
N ARG A 86 0.04 -13.32 2.11
CA ARG A 86 -0.24 -14.40 3.07
C ARG A 86 -0.60 -13.90 4.47
N ARG A 87 -0.32 -12.64 4.76
CA ARG A 87 -0.57 -11.99 6.05
C ARG A 87 -1.15 -10.61 5.81
N ASN A 88 -1.97 -10.16 6.74
CA ASN A 88 -2.55 -8.81 6.72
C ASN A 88 -1.60 -7.76 7.33
N ASP A 89 -0.35 -8.14 7.55
CA ASP A 89 0.69 -7.23 8.03
C ASP A 89 0.89 -6.07 7.05
N VAL A 90 0.92 -4.86 7.59
CA VAL A 90 1.20 -3.62 6.88
C VAL A 90 2.63 -3.21 7.17
N PHE A 91 3.34 -2.85 6.10
CA PHE A 91 4.69 -2.33 6.13
C PHE A 91 4.70 -0.91 5.59
N VAL A 92 5.67 -0.11 6.04
CA VAL A 92 6.03 1.16 5.42
C VAL A 92 7.30 0.98 4.61
N TRP A 93 7.30 1.49 3.39
CA TRP A 93 8.51 1.74 2.60
C TRP A 93 8.94 3.18 2.79
N ASN A 94 10.19 3.37 3.22
CA ASN A 94 10.80 4.69 3.36
C ASN A 94 11.51 5.08 2.05
N HIS A 95 11.08 6.18 1.45
CA HIS A 95 11.56 6.61 0.13
C HIS A 95 12.99 7.18 0.14
N GLU A 96 13.50 7.58 1.31
CA GLU A 96 14.83 8.18 1.47
C GLU A 96 15.94 7.12 1.59
N ASN A 97 15.65 6.01 2.26
CA ASN A 97 16.65 4.97 2.56
C ASN A 97 16.28 3.56 2.11
N ASP A 98 15.15 3.41 1.40
CA ASP A 98 14.62 2.15 0.86
C ASP A 98 14.28 1.07 1.91
N SER A 99 14.26 1.42 3.20
CA SER A 99 13.88 0.46 4.24
C SER A 99 12.39 0.08 4.14
N ARG A 100 12.08 -1.17 4.49
CA ARG A 100 10.72 -1.74 4.49
C ARG A 100 10.46 -2.31 5.89
N VAL A 101 9.71 -1.58 6.71
CA VAL A 101 9.56 -1.87 8.14
C VAL A 101 8.11 -2.19 8.46
N TRP A 102 7.88 -3.19 9.30
CA TRP A 102 6.54 -3.56 9.76
C TRP A 102 5.95 -2.43 10.61
N VAL A 103 4.66 -2.11 10.42
CA VAL A 103 3.97 -1.06 11.19
C VAL A 103 2.68 -1.51 11.85
N ALA A 104 1.98 -2.52 11.31
CA ALA A 104 0.74 -3.04 11.91
C ALA A 104 0.45 -4.47 11.43
N SER A 105 -0.35 -5.22 12.20
CA SER A 105 -0.72 -6.62 11.91
C SER A 105 -2.00 -6.77 11.07
N SER A 106 -2.74 -5.68 10.83
CA SER A 106 -4.00 -5.67 10.08
C SER A 106 -4.32 -4.27 9.55
N MET A 107 -5.25 -4.16 8.60
CA MET A 107 -5.77 -2.88 8.10
C MET A 107 -6.44 -2.08 9.22
N LYS A 108 -7.20 -2.77 10.09
CA LYS A 108 -7.86 -2.15 11.23
C LYS A 108 -6.85 -1.50 12.19
N GLN A 109 -5.83 -2.26 12.60
CA GLN A 109 -4.79 -1.76 13.49
C GLN A 109 -4.01 -0.62 12.83
N PHE A 110 -3.70 -0.72 11.53
CA PHE A 110 -3.07 0.35 10.77
C PHE A 110 -3.88 1.65 10.86
N ILE A 111 -5.18 1.62 10.57
CA ILE A 111 -6.04 2.81 10.63
C ILE A 111 -6.09 3.40 12.04
N GLU A 112 -6.30 2.56 13.06
CA GLU A 112 -6.34 3.00 14.46
C GLU A 112 -5.03 3.66 14.89
N TRP A 113 -3.90 3.02 14.58
CA TRP A 113 -2.56 3.49 14.95
C TRP A 113 -2.09 4.69 14.14
N TRP A 114 -2.55 4.84 12.91
CA TRP A 114 -2.30 6.03 12.12
C TRP A 114 -3.06 7.24 12.68
N LEU A 115 -4.36 7.08 12.94
CA LEU A 115 -5.22 8.17 13.41
C LEU A 115 -4.87 8.66 14.82
N ASN A 116 -4.30 7.80 15.67
CA ASN A 116 -3.89 8.16 17.03
C ASN A 116 -2.40 8.54 17.15
N GLY A 117 -1.65 8.56 16.05
CA GLY A 117 -0.23 8.93 16.03
C GLY A 117 0.74 7.87 16.58
N THR A 118 0.31 6.62 16.73
CA THR A 118 1.21 5.50 17.11
C THR A 118 2.22 5.21 15.99
N ILE A 119 1.77 5.22 14.73
CA ILE A 119 2.66 5.11 13.56
C ILE A 119 3.31 6.49 13.32
N ASN A 120 4.64 6.53 13.39
CA ASN A 120 5.45 7.71 13.12
C ASN A 120 6.44 7.36 12.00
N VAL A 121 6.27 7.97 10.82
CA VAL A 121 7.02 7.67 9.59
C VAL A 121 7.33 8.92 8.80
#